data_AF-A0A654U017-F1
#
_entry.id   AF-A0A654U017-F1
#
_cell.length_a   1.000
_cell.length_b   1.000
_cell.length_c   1.000
_cell.angle_alpha   90.00
_cell.angle_beta   90.00
_cell.angle_gamma   90.00
#
_symmetry.space_group_name_H-M   'P 1'
#
loop_
_entity.id
_entity.type
_entity.pdbx_description
1 polymer ?
#
loop_
_entity_poly.entity_id
_entity_poly.type
_entity_poly.pdbx_seq_one_letter_code
_entity_poly.pdbx_strand_id
1 'polypeptide(L)'
;METKTADLADARQFAEAIHAEFPDQMLAYNLSPSFNWDTTGMTDEEMRRFPEELGKMGFVFNFITYGGHQIDGVAAEEFATALRQDGMLALARLQRKMRLVESPYRTPQTLVGGPRSDAALAASSGRTATTKAMGKGSTQHQHLVQTEVPRKLLEEWLAMWSGHYQLKDKLRVQLRPQRAGSEVLELGIHGESDDKLANVIFQPIQDRRGRTILLVRDQNTFGAELRQKRLMTLIHLWLVHRFKAQAVHYVTPTDDNLYQTSKMKSHGIFTEVNQEVGEIIVAEVNHPRIAELLTPDRVALRKLITKEA
;
A
#
# COMPACT_ATOMS: atom_id res chain seq x y z
N MET A 1 30.78 7.40 20.67
CA MET A 1 30.39 8.36 21.72
C MET A 1 28.96 8.03 22.12
N GLU A 2 28.67 7.87 23.41
CA GLU A 2 27.28 7.88 23.90
C GLU A 2 26.91 9.32 24.27
N THR A 3 25.69 9.74 23.94
CA THR A 3 25.19 11.11 24.18
C THR A 3 24.00 11.10 25.14
N LYS A 4 23.76 12.22 25.83
CA LYS A 4 22.61 12.37 26.75
C LYS A 4 21.32 12.72 26.02
N THR A 5 21.42 13.25 24.81
CA THR A 5 20.30 13.61 23.93
C THR A 5 20.71 13.49 22.47
N ALA A 6 19.74 13.49 21.56
CA ALA A 6 19.97 13.60 20.13
C ALA A 6 20.22 15.07 19.75
N ASP A 7 21.44 15.39 19.34
CA ASP A 7 21.85 16.74 18.92
C ASP A 7 22.88 16.64 17.78
N LEU A 8 22.58 17.28 16.64
CA LEU A 8 23.46 17.32 15.47
C LEU A 8 24.68 18.21 15.67
N ALA A 9 24.60 19.25 16.51
CA ALA A 9 25.73 20.13 16.79
C ALA A 9 26.82 19.39 17.58
N ASP A 10 26.42 18.69 18.64
CA ASP A 10 27.32 17.83 19.41
C ASP A 10 27.93 16.72 18.54
N ALA A 11 27.12 16.08 17.69
CA ALA A 11 27.59 15.04 16.77
C ALA A 11 28.62 15.58 15.77
N ARG A 12 28.39 16.79 15.23
CA ARG A 12 29.32 17.47 14.32
C ARG A 12 30.63 17.81 14.99
N GLN A 13 30.57 18.41 16.18
CA GLN A 13 31.77 18.75 16.95
C GLN A 13 32.63 17.51 17.22
N PHE A 14 31.99 16.40 17.59
CA PHE A 14 32.69 15.13 17.79
C PHE A 14 33.33 14.61 16.49
N ALA A 15 32.58 14.60 15.39
CA ALA A 15 33.08 14.11 14.10
C ALA A 15 34.27 14.92 13.60
N GLU A 16 34.16 16.26 13.61
CA GLU A 16 35.23 17.16 13.17
C GLU A 16 36.50 16.99 14.01
N ALA A 17 36.38 16.81 15.33
CA ALA A 17 37.52 16.57 16.21
C ALA A 17 38.22 15.23 15.92
N ILE A 18 37.45 14.16 15.64
CA ILE A 18 38.04 12.86 15.29
C ILE A 18 38.69 12.91 13.91
N HIS A 19 38.04 13.51 12.92
CA HIS A 19 38.56 13.58 11.54
C HIS A 19 39.76 14.50 11.38
N ALA A 20 39.96 15.46 12.29
CA ALA A 20 41.19 16.27 12.33
C ALA A 20 42.45 15.42 12.56
N GLU A 21 42.36 14.39 13.41
CA GLU A 21 43.47 13.49 13.74
C GLU A 21 43.44 12.19 12.89
N PHE A 22 42.24 11.73 12.54
CA PHE A 22 42.00 10.50 11.80
C PHE A 22 40.99 10.73 10.65
N PRO A 23 41.43 11.30 9.51
CA PRO A 23 40.53 11.77 8.45
C PRO A 23 39.56 10.72 7.89
N ASP A 24 39.98 9.46 7.81
CA ASP A 24 39.19 8.38 7.23
C ASP A 24 38.44 7.54 8.28
N GLN A 25 38.42 7.98 9.55
CA GLN A 25 37.82 7.21 10.64
C GLN A 25 36.29 7.15 10.49
N MET A 26 35.78 5.94 10.29
CA MET A 26 34.35 5.64 10.30
C MET A 26 33.78 5.76 11.71
N LEU A 27 32.64 6.44 11.84
CA LEU A 27 31.95 6.67 13.10
C LEU A 27 30.64 5.89 13.17
N ALA A 28 30.14 5.70 14.39
CA ALA A 28 28.85 5.07 14.66
C ALA A 28 28.04 5.91 15.65
N TYR A 29 26.72 5.97 15.45
CA TYR A 29 25.79 6.72 16.29
C TYR A 29 24.62 5.84 16.76
N ASN A 30 24.31 5.92 18.05
CA ASN A 30 23.15 5.26 18.63
C ASN A 30 21.94 6.20 18.58
N LEU A 31 20.96 5.87 17.73
CA LEU A 31 19.65 6.51 17.66
C LEU A 31 18.76 5.98 18.81
N SER A 32 19.16 6.34 20.03
CA SER A 32 18.69 5.69 21.25
C SER A 32 17.18 5.89 21.49
N PRO A 33 16.41 4.82 21.76
CA PRO A 33 15.04 4.91 22.25
C PRO A 33 14.91 5.37 23.70
N SER A 34 16.03 5.51 24.43
CA SER A 34 16.06 6.13 25.75
C SER A 34 15.87 7.65 25.67
N PHE A 35 16.04 8.24 24.49
CA PHE A 35 15.73 9.65 24.26
C PHE A 35 14.23 9.83 24.10
N ASN A 36 13.69 10.86 24.74
CA ASN A 36 12.39 11.38 24.36
C ASN A 36 12.58 12.33 23.16
N TRP A 37 12.43 11.79 21.96
CA TRP A 37 12.66 12.48 20.69
C TRP A 37 11.83 13.77 20.58
N ASP A 38 10.60 13.78 21.07
CA ASP A 38 9.71 14.96 21.05
C ASP A 38 10.18 16.11 21.97
N THR A 39 11.10 15.83 22.90
CA THR A 39 11.68 16.85 23.80
C THR A 39 13.03 17.39 23.35
N THR A 40 13.56 16.90 22.23
CA THR A 40 14.84 17.35 21.67
C THR A 40 14.78 18.78 21.12
N GLY A 41 13.57 19.30 20.87
CA GLY A 41 13.36 20.59 20.21
C GLY A 41 13.41 20.52 18.68
N MET A 42 13.68 19.35 18.10
CA MET A 42 13.62 19.13 16.66
C MET A 42 12.19 19.13 16.14
N THR A 43 12.01 19.66 14.93
CA THR A 43 10.80 19.49 14.12
C THR A 43 10.75 18.09 13.49
N ASP A 44 9.56 17.65 13.05
CA ASP A 44 9.39 16.39 12.31
C ASP A 44 10.31 16.28 11.08
N GLU A 45 10.60 17.40 10.41
CA GLU A 45 11.49 17.43 9.25
C GLU A 45 12.95 17.25 9.66
N GLU A 46 13.39 17.89 10.75
CA GLU A 46 14.73 17.69 11.29
C GLU A 46 14.93 16.26 11.78
N MET A 47 13.97 15.69 12.51
CA MET A 47 14.03 14.28 12.94
C MET A 47 14.08 13.32 11.75
N ARG A 48 13.30 13.60 10.69
CA ARG A 48 13.31 12.81 9.44
C ARG A 48 14.68 12.84 8.77
N ARG A 49 15.36 13.99 8.78
CA ARG A 49 16.68 14.18 8.16
C ARG A 49 17.85 13.82 9.08
N PHE A 50 17.61 13.59 10.36
CA PHE A 50 18.67 13.35 11.35
C PHE A 50 19.65 12.23 10.95
N PRO A 51 19.21 11.03 10.50
CA PRO A 51 20.15 9.99 10.07
C PRO A 51 20.93 10.36 8.79
N GLU A 52 20.33 11.14 7.89
CA GLU A 52 20.97 11.64 6.66
C GLU A 52 22.08 12.64 7.01
N GLU A 53 21.80 13.56 7.93
CA GLU A 53 22.77 14.56 8.39
C GLU A 53 23.94 13.92 9.15
N LEU A 54 23.68 12.91 10.00
CA LEU A 54 24.74 12.10 10.61
C LEU A 54 25.64 11.44 9.56
N GLY A 55 25.05 10.89 8.50
CA GLY A 55 25.81 10.27 7.41
C GLY A 55 26.78 11.26 6.74
N LYS A 56 26.38 12.52 6.55
CA LYS A 56 27.24 13.59 6.00
C LYS A 56 28.43 13.93 6.88
N MET A 57 28.36 13.60 8.18
CA MET A 57 29.43 13.82 9.17
C MET A 57 30.33 12.57 9.35
N GLY A 58 30.13 11.50 8.57
CA GLY A 58 30.95 10.28 8.65
C GLY A 58 30.46 9.23 9.66
N PHE A 59 29.25 9.39 10.22
CA PHE A 59 28.57 8.33 10.96
C PHE A 59 27.94 7.31 9.99
N VAL A 60 28.75 6.34 9.59
CA VAL A 60 28.40 5.33 8.57
C VAL A 60 27.64 4.14 9.13
N PHE A 61 27.64 3.94 10.45
CA PHE A 61 26.87 2.90 11.13
C PHE A 61 25.95 3.49 12.20
N ASN A 62 24.68 3.66 11.85
CA ASN A 62 23.65 4.17 12.76
C ASN A 62 22.72 3.03 13.16
N PHE A 63 22.43 2.91 14.45
CA PHE A 63 21.64 1.81 15.00
C PHE A 63 20.71 2.28 16.12
N ILE A 64 19.62 1.56 16.34
CA ILE A 64 18.64 1.83 17.39
C ILE A 64 18.77 0.73 18.44
N THR A 65 19.43 1.00 19.57
CA THR A 65 19.51 0.02 20.68
C THR A 65 18.14 -0.25 21.28
N TYR A 66 17.79 -1.50 21.63
CA TYR A 66 16.47 -1.86 22.20
C TYR A 66 15.22 -1.44 21.40
N GLY A 67 15.35 -0.92 20.16
CA GLY A 67 14.19 -0.51 19.35
C GLY A 67 13.18 -1.64 19.13
N GLY A 68 13.67 -2.87 18.92
CA GLY A 68 12.82 -4.06 18.81
C GLY A 68 11.95 -4.30 20.04
N HIS A 69 12.44 -4.01 21.25
CA HIS A 69 11.67 -4.19 22.48
C HIS A 69 10.44 -3.28 22.52
N GLN A 70 10.59 -2.00 22.16
CA GLN A 70 9.46 -1.07 22.11
C GLN A 70 8.48 -1.41 20.98
N ILE A 71 8.99 -1.77 19.80
CA ILE A 71 8.16 -2.16 18.65
C ILE A 71 7.33 -3.40 18.97
N ASP A 72 7.97 -4.46 19.48
CA ASP A 72 7.29 -5.72 19.81
C ASP A 72 6.31 -5.54 20.98
N GLY A 73 6.68 -4.71 21.97
CA GLY A 73 5.83 -4.37 23.11
C GLY A 73 4.51 -3.74 22.67
N VAL A 74 4.57 -2.65 21.88
CA VAL A 74 3.36 -1.98 21.36
C VAL A 74 2.58 -2.90 20.43
N ALA A 75 3.25 -3.63 19.53
CA ALA A 75 2.57 -4.55 18.61
C ALA A 75 1.78 -5.64 19.36
N ALA A 76 2.36 -6.20 20.43
CA ALA A 76 1.70 -7.20 21.27
C ALA A 76 0.54 -6.58 22.08
N GLU A 77 0.72 -5.39 22.64
CA GLU A 77 -0.29 -4.68 23.44
C GLU A 77 -1.51 -4.31 22.59
N GLU A 78 -1.30 -3.71 21.42
CA GLU A 78 -2.36 -3.37 20.46
C GLU A 78 -3.11 -4.62 20.03
N PHE A 79 -2.41 -5.69 19.67
CA PHE A 79 -3.04 -6.93 19.22
C PHE A 79 -3.83 -7.61 20.34
N ALA A 80 -3.28 -7.72 21.55
CA ALA A 80 -3.98 -8.31 22.69
C ALA A 80 -5.24 -7.52 23.06
N THR A 81 -5.15 -6.18 23.02
CA THR A 81 -6.29 -5.29 23.27
C THR A 81 -7.37 -5.47 22.19
N ALA A 82 -6.98 -5.47 20.92
CA ALA A 82 -7.90 -5.70 19.81
C ALA A 82 -8.53 -7.11 19.87
N LEU A 83 -7.78 -8.14 20.26
CA LEU A 83 -8.31 -9.49 20.44
C LEU A 83 -9.36 -9.53 21.56
N ARG A 84 -9.14 -8.79 22.66
CA ARG A 84 -10.11 -8.68 23.77
C ARG A 84 -11.40 -7.96 23.34
N GLN A 85 -11.30 -6.95 22.48
CA GLN A 85 -12.43 -6.13 22.03
C GLN A 85 -13.21 -6.76 20.87
N ASP A 86 -12.48 -7.25 19.85
CA ASP A 86 -13.03 -7.65 18.55
C ASP A 86 -12.88 -9.17 18.27
N GLY A 87 -12.29 -9.94 19.18
CA GLY A 87 -12.03 -11.36 18.98
C GLY A 87 -11.18 -11.63 17.74
N MET A 88 -11.50 -12.71 17.01
CA MET A 88 -10.72 -13.14 15.84
C MET A 88 -10.71 -12.16 14.67
N LEU A 89 -11.58 -11.13 14.68
CA LEU A 89 -11.49 -10.04 13.71
C LEU A 89 -10.13 -9.33 13.79
N ALA A 90 -9.52 -9.25 14.97
CA ALA A 90 -8.17 -8.71 15.16
C ALA A 90 -7.14 -9.44 14.29
N LEU A 91 -7.11 -10.78 14.36
CA LEU A 91 -6.20 -11.58 13.53
C LEU A 91 -6.54 -11.47 12.04
N ALA A 92 -7.82 -11.45 11.68
CA ALA A 92 -8.24 -11.29 10.29
C ALA A 92 -7.80 -9.93 9.70
N ARG A 93 -7.84 -8.84 10.48
CA ARG A 93 -7.33 -7.52 10.08
C ARG A 93 -5.82 -7.54 9.90
N LEU A 94 -5.06 -8.18 10.80
CA LEU A 94 -3.62 -8.36 10.65
C LEU A 94 -3.28 -9.15 9.37
N GLN A 95 -4.00 -10.23 9.08
CA GLN A 95 -3.84 -11.01 7.84
C GLN A 95 -4.19 -10.21 6.58
N ARG A 96 -5.21 -9.34 6.63
CA ARG A 96 -5.52 -8.40 5.54
C ARG A 96 -4.36 -7.43 5.31
N LYS A 97 -3.80 -6.84 6.37
CA LYS A 97 -2.63 -5.95 6.29
C LYS A 97 -1.43 -6.66 5.66
N MET A 98 -1.13 -7.89 6.08
CA MET A 98 -0.05 -8.70 5.49
C MET A 98 -0.24 -8.91 3.98
N ARG A 99 -1.46 -9.18 3.51
CA ARG A 99 -1.74 -9.31 2.07
C ARG A 99 -1.58 -7.98 1.34
N LEU A 100 -2.03 -6.88 1.94
CA LEU A 100 -1.95 -5.54 1.36
C LEU A 100 -0.51 -5.07 1.15
N VAL A 101 0.37 -5.30 2.14
CA VAL A 101 1.79 -4.91 2.06
C VAL A 101 2.69 -6.00 1.46
N GLU A 102 2.09 -7.07 0.92
CA GLU A 102 2.78 -8.24 0.37
C GLU A 102 3.83 -8.85 1.31
N SER A 103 3.54 -8.83 2.62
CA SER A 103 4.44 -9.33 3.66
C SER A 103 4.69 -10.83 3.49
N PRO A 104 5.95 -11.29 3.63
CA PRO A 104 6.28 -12.72 3.55
C PRO A 104 5.58 -13.56 4.64
N TYR A 105 5.17 -12.93 5.75
CA TYR A 105 4.45 -13.57 6.84
C TYR A 105 3.03 -14.03 6.48
N ARG A 106 2.50 -13.60 5.32
CA ARG A 106 1.19 -14.08 4.82
C ARG A 106 1.16 -15.59 4.55
N THR A 107 2.33 -16.22 4.39
CA THR A 107 2.52 -17.65 4.13
C THR A 107 3.49 -18.25 5.16
N PRO A 108 3.06 -18.44 6.42
CA PRO A 108 3.97 -18.73 7.53
C PRO A 108 4.78 -20.01 7.34
N GLN A 109 4.18 -21.09 6.83
CA GLN A 109 4.88 -22.37 6.66
C GLN A 109 5.93 -22.32 5.54
N THR A 110 5.64 -21.57 4.47
CA THR A 110 6.63 -21.32 3.42
C THR A 110 7.76 -20.46 3.93
N LEU A 111 7.44 -19.41 4.69
CA LEU A 111 8.42 -18.48 5.25
C LEU A 111 9.44 -19.18 6.14
N VAL A 112 9.00 -20.10 7.01
CA VAL A 112 9.89 -20.85 7.91
C VAL A 112 10.58 -22.06 7.24
N GLY A 113 10.46 -22.19 5.91
CA GLY A 113 11.21 -23.19 5.15
C GLY A 113 10.54 -24.56 4.98
N GLY A 114 9.22 -24.65 5.11
CA GLY A 114 8.47 -25.90 4.87
C GLY A 114 8.83 -26.60 3.55
N PRO A 115 8.82 -25.91 2.39
CA PRO A 115 9.22 -26.51 1.12
C PRO A 115 10.67 -27.02 1.10
N ARG A 116 11.57 -26.35 1.83
CA ARG A 116 12.97 -26.76 1.94
C ARG A 116 13.10 -28.07 2.75
N SER A 117 12.35 -28.19 3.83
CA SER A 117 12.29 -29.42 4.63
C SER A 117 11.75 -30.60 3.81
N ASP A 118 10.66 -30.39 3.07
CA ASP A 118 10.08 -31.42 2.20
C ASP A 118 11.03 -31.84 1.06
N ALA A 119 11.80 -30.90 0.52
CA ALA A 119 12.83 -31.19 -0.48
C ALA A 119 13.95 -32.07 0.11
N ALA A 120 14.41 -31.75 1.33
CA ALA A 120 15.41 -32.56 2.03
C ALA A 120 14.88 -33.97 2.33
N LEU A 121 13.64 -34.09 2.81
CA LEU A 121 12.98 -35.38 3.04
C LEU A 121 12.84 -36.20 1.75
N ALA A 122 12.47 -35.54 0.64
CA ALA A 122 12.37 -36.21 -0.65
C ALA A 122 13.73 -36.70 -1.15
N ALA A 123 14.81 -35.93 -0.93
CA ALA A 123 16.16 -36.33 -1.29
C ALA A 123 16.66 -37.52 -0.45
N SER A 124 16.46 -37.48 0.88
CA SER A 124 16.96 -38.53 1.78
C SER A 124 16.18 -39.85 1.68
N SER A 125 14.89 -39.79 1.37
CA SER A 125 14.01 -40.98 1.26
C SER A 125 13.98 -41.61 -0.14
N GLY A 126 14.74 -41.09 -1.11
CA GLY A 126 14.58 -41.51 -2.51
C GLY A 126 13.17 -41.21 -3.05
N ARG A 127 12.54 -40.12 -2.56
CA ARG A 127 11.18 -39.67 -2.89
C ARG A 127 10.04 -40.62 -2.48
N THR A 128 10.28 -41.53 -1.54
CA THR A 128 9.26 -42.50 -1.07
C THR A 128 8.46 -42.01 0.13
N ALA A 129 8.93 -40.97 0.83
CA ALA A 129 8.25 -40.44 2.02
C ALA A 129 6.85 -39.89 1.72
N THR A 130 5.85 -40.32 2.49
CA THR A 130 4.44 -39.89 2.42
C THR A 130 4.08 -38.79 3.42
N THR A 131 5.02 -38.38 4.27
CA THR A 131 4.83 -37.47 5.41
C THR A 131 5.24 -36.03 5.12
N LYS A 132 5.14 -35.58 3.86
CA LYS A 132 5.45 -34.19 3.46
C LYS A 132 4.55 -33.17 4.17
N ALA A 133 5.16 -32.16 4.77
CA ALA A 133 4.46 -31.12 5.52
C ALA A 133 3.67 -30.16 4.63
N MET A 134 4.15 -29.89 3.41
CA MET A 134 3.54 -28.97 2.44
C MET A 134 2.62 -29.68 1.44
N GLY A 135 2.12 -30.86 1.78
CA GLY A 135 1.20 -31.65 0.94
C GLY A 135 -0.19 -31.00 0.77
N LYS A 136 -1.10 -31.73 0.12
CA LYS A 136 -2.48 -31.25 -0.14
C LYS A 136 -3.28 -30.89 1.12
N GLY A 137 -3.01 -31.58 2.23
CA GLY A 137 -3.67 -31.34 3.52
C GLY A 137 -3.09 -30.18 4.33
N SER A 138 -2.03 -29.53 3.84
CA SER A 138 -1.40 -28.42 4.56
C SER A 138 -2.35 -27.22 4.68
N THR A 139 -2.44 -26.64 5.87
CA THR A 139 -3.19 -25.39 6.10
C THR A 139 -2.61 -24.20 5.33
N GLN A 140 -1.38 -24.31 4.79
CA GLN A 140 -0.78 -23.33 3.88
C GLN A 140 -1.73 -22.94 2.73
N HIS A 141 -2.50 -23.90 2.19
CA HIS A 141 -3.40 -23.65 1.07
C HIS A 141 -4.50 -22.62 1.39
N GLN A 142 -4.90 -22.50 2.66
CA GLN A 142 -5.87 -21.50 3.10
C GLN A 142 -5.36 -20.07 2.89
N HIS A 143 -4.04 -19.86 2.98
CA HIS A 143 -3.41 -18.56 2.75
C HIS A 143 -3.26 -18.20 1.26
N LEU A 144 -3.42 -19.19 0.37
CA LEU A 144 -3.36 -19.01 -1.08
C LEU A 144 -4.75 -18.71 -1.69
N VAL A 145 -5.82 -18.88 -0.92
CA VAL A 145 -7.18 -18.56 -1.37
C VAL A 145 -7.29 -17.07 -1.64
N GLN A 146 -7.72 -16.72 -2.84
CA GLN A 146 -7.91 -15.35 -3.24
C GLN A 146 -9.17 -14.77 -2.58
N THR A 147 -9.00 -13.92 -1.57
CA THR A 147 -10.12 -13.32 -0.82
C THR A 147 -10.52 -11.93 -1.31
N GLU A 148 -9.66 -11.28 -2.09
CA GLU A 148 -9.81 -9.90 -2.55
C GLU A 148 -9.67 -9.82 -4.07
N VAL A 149 -10.28 -8.81 -4.68
CA VAL A 149 -10.17 -8.58 -6.13
C VAL A 149 -8.70 -8.29 -6.46
N PRO A 150 -8.05 -9.07 -7.33
CA PRO A 150 -6.60 -9.02 -7.50
C PRO A 150 -6.22 -7.83 -8.38
N ARG A 151 -5.00 -7.30 -8.18
CA ARG A 151 -4.44 -6.24 -9.03
C ARG A 151 -4.35 -6.66 -10.49
N LYS A 152 -4.07 -7.95 -10.72
CA LYS A 152 -4.04 -8.59 -12.04
C LYS A 152 -5.32 -8.35 -12.85
N LEU A 153 -6.48 -8.28 -12.19
CA LEU A 153 -7.73 -7.96 -12.90
C LEU A 153 -7.70 -6.56 -13.51
N LEU A 154 -7.18 -5.57 -12.78
CA LEU A 154 -7.01 -4.21 -13.32
C LEU A 154 -5.94 -4.21 -14.42
N GLU A 155 -4.84 -4.95 -14.26
CA GLU A 155 -3.81 -5.08 -15.31
C GLU A 155 -4.38 -5.68 -16.61
N GLU A 156 -5.28 -6.66 -16.52
CA GLU A 156 -5.99 -7.21 -17.67
C GLU A 156 -6.89 -6.17 -18.36
N TRP A 157 -7.60 -5.35 -17.58
CA TRP A 157 -8.40 -4.24 -18.12
C TRP A 157 -7.54 -3.17 -18.77
N LEU A 158 -6.40 -2.84 -18.15
CA LEU A 158 -5.44 -1.89 -18.67
C LEU A 158 -4.76 -2.39 -19.95
N ALA A 159 -4.52 -3.70 -20.08
CA ALA A 159 -4.01 -4.28 -21.32
C ALA A 159 -5.01 -4.19 -22.48
N MET A 160 -6.30 -4.39 -22.21
CA MET A 160 -7.35 -4.17 -23.22
C MET A 160 -7.44 -2.69 -23.62
N TRP A 161 -7.35 -1.80 -22.62
CA TRP A 161 -7.36 -0.36 -22.80
C TRP A 161 -6.15 0.15 -23.58
N SER A 162 -4.94 -0.27 -23.22
CA SER A 162 -3.70 0.11 -23.91
C SER A 162 -3.68 -0.42 -25.34
N GLY A 163 -4.15 -1.64 -25.57
CA GLY A 163 -4.28 -2.22 -26.91
C GLY A 163 -5.22 -1.43 -27.82
N HIS A 164 -6.35 -0.95 -27.31
CA HIS A 164 -7.27 -0.10 -28.09
C HIS A 164 -6.64 1.26 -28.43
N TYR A 165 -5.96 1.90 -27.49
CA TYR A 165 -5.32 3.20 -27.69
C TYR A 165 -3.91 3.13 -28.28
N GLN A 166 -3.42 1.94 -28.64
CA GLN A 166 -2.10 1.68 -29.22
C GLN A 166 -0.94 2.23 -28.37
N LEU A 167 -1.08 2.14 -27.05
CA LEU A 167 -0.01 2.51 -26.11
C LEU A 167 1.02 1.38 -26.05
N LYS A 168 2.30 1.74 -26.11
CA LYS A 168 3.39 0.76 -26.22
C LYS A 168 3.73 0.09 -24.89
N ASP A 169 3.45 0.75 -23.78
CA ASP A 169 3.92 0.31 -22.47
C ASP A 169 3.02 -0.75 -21.84
N LYS A 170 3.66 -1.81 -21.32
CA LYS A 170 2.98 -2.74 -20.41
C LYS A 170 2.79 -2.09 -19.03
N LEU A 171 1.54 -1.74 -18.75
CA LEU A 171 1.18 -1.13 -17.47
C LEU A 171 1.16 -2.13 -16.32
N ARG A 172 1.73 -1.74 -15.18
CA ARG A 172 1.72 -2.50 -13.92
C ARG A 172 0.93 -1.77 -12.86
N VAL A 173 0.26 -2.52 -11.98
CA VAL A 173 -0.56 -1.94 -10.89
C VAL A 173 0.12 -2.18 -9.55
N GLN A 174 0.34 -1.12 -8.78
CA GLN A 174 0.81 -1.19 -7.39
C GLN A 174 -0.28 -0.67 -6.46
N LEU A 175 -0.58 -1.43 -5.40
CA LEU A 175 -1.44 -0.98 -4.30
C LEU A 175 -0.64 -1.10 -3.00
N ARG A 176 -0.40 0.02 -2.33
CA ARG A 176 0.37 0.06 -1.08
C ARG A 176 -0.07 1.22 -0.18
N PRO A 177 0.24 1.20 1.12
CA PRO A 177 0.15 2.41 1.94
C PRO A 177 0.97 3.55 1.33
N GLN A 178 0.44 4.77 1.34
CA GLN A 178 1.12 5.97 0.85
C GLN A 178 2.41 6.24 1.64
N ARG A 179 2.36 5.98 2.95
CA ARG A 179 3.50 5.98 3.87
C ARG A 179 3.44 4.72 4.72
N ALA A 180 4.60 4.23 5.16
CA ALA A 180 4.65 3.10 6.10
C ALA A 180 3.81 3.42 7.34
N GLY A 181 2.92 2.49 7.73
CA GLY A 181 2.01 2.65 8.86
C GLY A 181 0.73 3.46 8.58
N SER A 182 0.60 4.14 7.44
CA SER A 182 -0.60 4.91 7.11
C SER A 182 -1.77 4.01 6.68
N GLU A 183 -2.99 4.39 7.06
CA GLU A 183 -4.23 3.82 6.51
C GLU A 183 -4.58 4.37 5.12
N VAL A 184 -3.93 5.46 4.71
CA VAL A 184 -4.08 6.02 3.37
C VAL A 184 -3.33 5.14 2.38
N LEU A 185 -4.04 4.69 1.36
CA LEU A 185 -3.54 3.84 0.30
C LEU A 185 -3.26 4.65 -0.96
N GLU A 186 -2.25 4.23 -1.70
CA GLU A 186 -2.00 4.66 -3.06
C GLU A 186 -2.18 3.46 -3.98
N LEU A 187 -3.08 3.61 -4.96
CA LEU A 187 -3.10 2.77 -6.15
C LEU A 187 -2.34 3.50 -7.26
N GLY A 188 -1.16 3.00 -7.62
CA GLY A 188 -0.32 3.53 -8.70
C GLY A 188 -0.39 2.66 -9.96
N ILE A 189 -0.42 3.32 -11.12
CA ILE A 189 -0.21 2.72 -12.44
C ILE A 189 1.20 3.10 -12.90
N HIS A 190 2.02 2.10 -13.21
CA HIS A 190 3.42 2.28 -13.58
C HIS A 190 3.69 1.78 -15.00
N GLY A 191 4.57 2.47 -15.71
CA GLY A 191 5.10 2.07 -17.01
C GLY A 191 6.18 0.99 -16.91
N GLU A 192 6.81 0.67 -18.03
CA GLU A 192 7.90 -0.31 -18.10
C GLU A 192 9.18 0.20 -17.40
N SER A 193 9.43 1.51 -17.47
CA SER A 193 10.52 2.19 -16.76
C SER A 193 10.27 2.40 -15.26
N ASP A 194 9.19 1.84 -14.72
CA ASP A 194 8.73 2.04 -13.32
C ASP A 194 8.30 3.48 -12.98
N ASP A 195 8.22 4.34 -13.98
CA ASP A 195 7.66 5.67 -13.89
C ASP A 195 6.17 5.62 -13.52
N LYS A 196 5.77 6.50 -12.61
CA LYS A 196 4.39 6.58 -12.15
C LYS A 196 3.57 7.39 -13.14
N LEU A 197 2.69 6.72 -13.86
CA LEU A 197 1.89 7.28 -14.94
C LEU A 197 0.54 7.85 -14.45
N ALA A 198 -0.04 7.21 -13.45
CA ALA A 198 -1.25 7.67 -12.79
C ALA A 198 -1.32 7.16 -11.35
N ASN A 199 -2.06 7.84 -10.48
CA ASN A 199 -2.38 7.32 -9.15
C ASN A 199 -3.75 7.75 -8.65
N VAL A 200 -4.24 7.03 -7.65
CA VAL A 200 -5.35 7.45 -6.79
C VAL A 200 -4.91 7.24 -5.34
N ILE A 201 -4.99 8.31 -4.55
CA ILE A 201 -4.70 8.32 -3.11
C ILE A 201 -6.03 8.29 -2.39
N PHE A 202 -6.29 7.24 -1.63
CA PHE A 202 -7.60 7.01 -1.03
C PHE A 202 -7.53 6.27 0.30
N GLN A 203 -8.62 6.32 1.06
CA GLN A 203 -8.80 5.56 2.29
C GLN A 203 -10.20 4.92 2.30
N PRO A 204 -10.31 3.58 2.43
CA PRO A 204 -11.59 2.94 2.67
C PRO A 204 -12.02 3.16 4.12
N ILE A 205 -13.19 3.76 4.33
CA ILE A 205 -13.81 3.91 5.65
C ILE A 205 -15.13 3.14 5.70
N GLN A 206 -15.61 2.85 6.90
CA GLN A 206 -16.96 2.34 7.11
C GLN A 206 -17.79 3.39 7.85
N ASP A 207 -19.00 3.63 7.36
CA ASP A 207 -19.97 4.44 8.11
C ASP A 207 -20.54 3.65 9.31
N ARG A 208 -21.36 4.31 10.11
CA ARG A 208 -22.02 3.69 11.28
C ARG A 208 -22.94 2.51 10.92
N ARG A 209 -23.33 2.38 9.65
CA ARG A 209 -24.18 1.29 9.13
C ARG A 209 -23.33 0.18 8.47
N GLY A 210 -22.00 0.27 8.54
CA GLY A 210 -21.08 -0.71 7.94
C GLY A 210 -20.93 -0.57 6.43
N ARG A 211 -21.46 0.49 5.81
CA ARG A 211 -21.29 0.75 4.38
C ARG A 211 -19.87 1.25 4.13
N THR A 212 -19.21 0.65 3.15
CA THR A 212 -17.84 1.07 2.79
C THR A 212 -17.90 2.30 1.89
N ILE A 213 -17.14 3.33 2.24
CA ILE A 213 -17.00 4.57 1.47
C ILE A 213 -15.51 4.72 1.13
N LEU A 214 -15.21 5.09 -0.11
CA LEU A 214 -13.84 5.43 -0.51
C LEU A 214 -13.65 6.93 -0.38
N LEU A 215 -12.82 7.37 0.56
CA LEU A 215 -12.36 8.75 0.63
C LEU A 215 -11.19 8.93 -0.32
N VAL A 216 -11.41 9.55 -1.47
CA VAL A 216 -10.34 9.92 -2.43
C VAL A 216 -9.80 11.28 -2.02
N ARG A 217 -8.50 11.32 -1.69
CA ARG A 217 -7.77 12.54 -1.34
C ARG A 217 -7.15 13.21 -2.55
N ASP A 218 -6.71 12.40 -3.51
CA ASP A 218 -6.07 12.88 -4.72
C ASP A 218 -6.16 11.83 -5.83
N GLN A 219 -6.15 12.27 -7.08
CA GLN A 219 -6.05 11.43 -8.26
C GLN A 219 -5.30 12.16 -9.37
N ASN A 220 -4.30 11.52 -9.95
CA ASN A 220 -3.45 12.17 -10.94
C ASN A 220 -3.27 11.30 -12.17
N THR A 221 -3.30 11.93 -13.34
CA THR A 221 -2.83 11.34 -14.60
C THR A 221 -1.65 12.15 -15.10
N PHE A 222 -0.44 11.69 -14.77
CA PHE A 222 0.81 12.39 -15.06
C PHE A 222 1.15 12.34 -16.56
N GLY A 223 0.93 11.18 -17.20
CA GLY A 223 1.12 11.03 -18.65
C GLY A 223 0.05 11.76 -19.45
N ALA A 224 0.44 12.79 -20.21
CA ALA A 224 -0.49 13.58 -21.03
C ALA A 224 -1.23 12.71 -22.07
N GLU A 225 -0.53 11.74 -22.65
CA GLU A 225 -1.07 10.76 -23.60
C GLU A 225 -2.14 9.83 -23.03
N LEU A 226 -2.25 9.71 -21.71
CA LEU A 226 -3.21 8.83 -21.04
C LEU A 226 -4.53 9.54 -20.71
N ARG A 227 -4.56 10.88 -20.82
CA ARG A 227 -5.71 11.72 -20.48
C ARG A 227 -6.85 11.53 -21.49
N GLN A 228 -8.09 11.79 -21.06
CA GLN A 228 -9.31 11.71 -21.88
C GLN A 228 -9.62 10.33 -22.51
N LYS A 229 -8.97 9.26 -22.01
CA LYS A 229 -9.12 7.88 -22.49
C LYS A 229 -9.88 6.97 -21.50
N ARG A 230 -10.54 7.53 -20.48
CA ARG A 230 -11.28 6.78 -19.41
C ARG A 230 -10.38 5.96 -18.47
N LEU A 231 -9.08 6.23 -18.39
CA LEU A 231 -8.16 5.56 -17.45
C LEU A 231 -8.66 5.64 -16.00
N MET A 232 -8.98 6.85 -15.52
CA MET A 232 -9.50 7.05 -14.16
C MET A 232 -10.83 6.33 -13.91
N THR A 233 -11.67 6.18 -14.94
CA THR A 233 -12.91 5.42 -14.82
C THR A 233 -12.64 3.94 -14.56
N LEU A 234 -11.66 3.34 -15.26
CA LEU A 234 -11.27 1.93 -15.03
C LEU A 234 -10.66 1.73 -13.64
N ILE A 235 -9.82 2.66 -13.20
CA ILE A 235 -9.23 2.65 -11.86
C ILE A 235 -10.33 2.69 -10.79
N HIS A 236 -11.28 3.63 -10.89
CA HIS A 236 -12.38 3.77 -9.93
C HIS A 236 -13.32 2.56 -9.97
N LEU A 237 -13.63 2.01 -11.15
CA LEU A 237 -14.41 0.77 -11.29
C LEU A 237 -13.76 -0.37 -10.50
N TRP A 238 -12.44 -0.54 -10.61
CA TRP A 238 -11.73 -1.58 -9.89
C TRP A 238 -11.70 -1.32 -8.38
N LEU A 239 -11.46 -0.08 -7.95
CA LEU A 239 -11.48 0.30 -6.53
C LEU A 239 -12.84 0.04 -5.90
N VAL A 240 -13.92 0.50 -6.55
CA VAL A 240 -15.30 0.27 -6.10
C VAL A 240 -15.58 -1.23 -6.00
N HIS A 241 -15.17 -2.02 -7.00
CA HIS A 241 -15.37 -3.47 -6.98
C HIS A 241 -14.56 -4.16 -5.88
N ARG A 242 -13.27 -3.81 -5.71
CA ARG A 242 -12.38 -4.40 -4.71
C ARG A 242 -12.87 -4.16 -3.29
N PHE A 243 -13.25 -2.93 -2.99
CA PHE A 243 -13.64 -2.52 -1.63
C PHE A 243 -15.15 -2.61 -1.39
N LYS A 244 -15.94 -3.03 -2.40
CA LYS A 244 -17.41 -3.07 -2.34
C LYS A 244 -17.99 -1.73 -1.89
N ALA A 245 -17.46 -0.65 -2.44
CA ALA A 245 -17.80 0.70 -2.05
C ALA A 245 -19.24 1.02 -2.42
N GLN A 246 -19.95 1.67 -1.49
CA GLN A 246 -21.30 2.19 -1.70
C GLN A 246 -21.25 3.62 -2.24
N ALA A 247 -20.26 4.40 -1.80
CA ALA A 247 -20.03 5.76 -2.27
C ALA A 247 -18.53 6.05 -2.39
N VAL A 248 -18.20 7.05 -3.19
CA VAL A 248 -16.86 7.62 -3.33
C VAL A 248 -16.95 9.11 -2.97
N HIS A 249 -16.19 9.53 -1.96
CA HIS A 249 -16.14 10.92 -1.53
C HIS A 249 -14.80 11.50 -1.95
N TYR A 250 -14.81 12.62 -2.65
CA TYR A 250 -13.59 13.35 -3.04
C TYR A 250 -13.44 14.53 -2.09
N VAL A 251 -12.39 14.52 -1.27
CA VAL A 251 -12.10 15.61 -0.32
C VAL A 251 -11.22 16.65 -0.99
N THR A 252 -11.55 17.94 -0.83
CA THR A 252 -10.85 19.05 -1.50
C THR A 252 -10.79 18.85 -3.02
N PRO A 253 -11.94 18.69 -3.70
CA PRO A 253 -11.99 18.35 -5.11
C PRO A 253 -11.44 19.48 -5.98
N THR A 254 -10.64 19.09 -6.96
CA THR A 254 -10.21 19.94 -8.07
C THR A 254 -11.28 19.99 -9.18
N ASP A 255 -11.13 20.92 -10.12
CA ASP A 255 -11.97 20.95 -11.34
C ASP A 255 -11.88 19.63 -12.14
N ASP A 256 -10.73 18.98 -12.12
CA ASP A 256 -10.54 17.67 -12.73
C ASP A 256 -11.39 16.59 -12.03
N ASN A 257 -11.55 16.67 -10.71
CA ASN A 257 -12.45 15.76 -9.98
C ASN A 257 -13.92 16.00 -10.35
N LEU A 258 -14.35 17.27 -10.46
CA LEU A 258 -15.71 17.62 -10.88
C LEU A 258 -16.00 17.08 -12.29
N TYR A 259 -15.08 17.31 -13.23
CA TYR A 259 -15.21 16.80 -14.59
C TYR A 259 -15.25 15.26 -14.62
N GLN A 260 -14.31 14.61 -13.94
CA GLN A 260 -14.18 13.16 -13.95
C GLN A 260 -15.38 12.46 -13.31
N THR A 261 -15.89 12.96 -12.18
CA THR A 261 -17.09 12.40 -11.52
C THR A 261 -18.35 12.60 -12.36
N SER A 262 -18.52 13.76 -13.00
CA SER A 262 -19.60 14.00 -13.96
C SER A 262 -19.57 13.02 -15.15
N LYS A 263 -18.39 12.77 -15.72
CA LYS A 263 -18.22 11.74 -16.78
C LYS A 263 -18.48 10.33 -16.25
N MET A 264 -18.05 10.00 -15.05
CA MET A 264 -18.33 8.69 -14.45
C MET A 264 -19.83 8.49 -14.19
N LYS A 265 -20.57 9.54 -13.83
CA LYS A 265 -22.04 9.53 -13.81
C LYS A 265 -22.63 9.28 -15.20
N SER A 266 -22.17 9.97 -16.25
CA SER A 266 -22.68 9.75 -17.61
C SER A 266 -22.32 8.36 -18.18
N HIS A 267 -21.27 7.73 -17.69
CA HIS A 267 -20.92 6.33 -18.00
C HIS A 267 -21.71 5.30 -17.15
N GLY A 268 -22.54 5.78 -16.22
CA GLY A 268 -23.35 4.97 -15.32
C GLY A 268 -22.59 4.36 -14.14
N ILE A 269 -21.34 4.75 -13.87
CA ILE A 269 -20.59 4.28 -12.69
C ILE A 269 -21.22 4.79 -11.40
N PHE A 270 -21.69 6.03 -11.43
CA PHE A 270 -22.41 6.65 -10.33
C PHE A 270 -23.87 6.89 -10.71
N THR A 271 -24.78 6.66 -9.76
CA THR A 271 -26.19 7.06 -9.89
C THR A 271 -26.34 8.56 -9.68
N GLU A 272 -25.69 9.07 -8.64
CA GLU A 272 -25.74 10.47 -8.22
C GLU A 272 -24.33 10.98 -7.93
N VAL A 273 -24.14 12.28 -8.18
CA VAL A 273 -22.92 13.02 -7.88
C VAL A 273 -23.40 14.36 -7.35
N ASN A 274 -23.23 14.57 -6.05
CA ASN A 274 -23.67 15.75 -5.33
C ASN A 274 -22.44 16.50 -4.82
N GLN A 275 -22.44 17.82 -4.98
CA GLN A 275 -21.44 18.69 -4.37
C GLN A 275 -22.03 19.23 -3.08
N GLU A 276 -21.49 18.83 -1.93
CA GLU A 276 -21.98 19.25 -0.62
C GLU A 276 -21.31 20.54 -0.15
N VAL A 277 -21.95 21.23 0.81
CA VAL A 277 -21.42 22.43 1.44
C VAL A 277 -20.16 22.06 2.25
N GLY A 278 -19.00 22.54 1.81
CA GLY A 278 -17.70 22.26 2.46
C GLY A 278 -16.65 21.57 1.58
N GLU A 279 -16.70 21.73 0.25
CA GLU A 279 -15.68 21.24 -0.69
C GLU A 279 -15.53 19.71 -0.70
N ILE A 280 -16.64 18.97 -0.81
CA ILE A 280 -16.62 17.52 -1.00
C ILE A 280 -17.56 17.15 -2.15
N ILE A 281 -17.13 16.23 -3.01
CA ILE A 281 -18.01 15.55 -3.97
C ILE A 281 -18.41 14.21 -3.38
N VAL A 282 -19.71 13.96 -3.26
CA VAL A 282 -20.29 12.67 -2.87
C VAL A 282 -20.86 11.98 -4.11
N ALA A 283 -20.29 10.84 -4.47
CA ALA A 283 -20.72 10.06 -5.62
C ALA A 283 -21.24 8.68 -5.19
N GLU A 284 -22.53 8.43 -5.41
CA GLU A 284 -23.20 7.16 -5.07
C GLU A 284 -23.00 6.13 -6.17
N VAL A 285 -22.63 4.89 -5.80
CA VAL A 285 -22.26 3.83 -6.75
C VAL A 285 -23.49 3.15 -7.36
N ASN A 286 -23.49 3.00 -8.69
CA ASN A 286 -24.52 2.25 -9.42
C ASN A 286 -24.20 0.75 -9.49
N HIS A 287 -24.48 0.00 -8.42
CA HIS A 287 -24.16 -1.44 -8.34
C HIS A 287 -24.69 -2.29 -9.51
N PRO A 288 -25.93 -2.11 -10.02
CA PRO A 288 -26.40 -2.83 -11.21
C PRO A 288 -25.48 -2.63 -12.42
N ARG A 289 -25.05 -1.39 -12.69
CA ARG A 289 -24.14 -1.10 -13.79
C ARG A 289 -22.73 -1.64 -13.54
N ILE A 290 -22.25 -1.57 -12.30
CA ILE A 290 -20.96 -2.17 -11.93
C ILE A 290 -20.99 -3.69 -12.18
N ALA A 291 -22.07 -4.38 -11.80
CA ALA A 291 -22.22 -5.82 -12.03
C ALA A 291 -22.20 -6.18 -13.52
N GLU A 292 -22.87 -5.39 -14.37
CA GLU A 292 -22.84 -5.53 -15.83
C GLU A 292 -21.42 -5.34 -16.40
N LEU A 293 -20.68 -4.33 -15.94
CA LEU A 293 -19.31 -4.09 -16.40
C LEU A 293 -18.31 -5.18 -15.96
N LEU A 294 -18.67 -5.94 -14.93
CA LEU A 294 -17.84 -7.01 -14.38
C LEU A 294 -18.12 -8.39 -14.99
N THR A 295 -19.08 -8.50 -15.92
CA THR A 295 -19.42 -9.77 -16.56
C THR A 295 -18.19 -10.44 -17.19
N PRO A 296 -18.04 -11.78 -17.08
CA PRO A 296 -16.85 -12.48 -17.58
C PRO A 296 -16.61 -12.35 -19.08
N ASP A 297 -17.66 -12.11 -19.87
CA ASP A 297 -17.58 -11.91 -21.33
C ASP A 297 -16.90 -10.59 -21.73
N ARG A 298 -16.75 -9.66 -20.77
CA ARG A 298 -16.12 -8.33 -20.93
C ARG A 298 -16.76 -7.46 -22.01
N VAL A 299 -17.98 -7.77 -22.47
CA VAL A 299 -18.61 -7.04 -23.58
C VAL A 299 -18.91 -5.60 -23.17
N ALA A 300 -19.60 -5.41 -22.05
CA ALA A 300 -19.93 -4.07 -21.54
C ALA A 300 -18.68 -3.26 -21.17
N LEU A 301 -17.66 -3.90 -20.58
CA LEU A 301 -16.38 -3.27 -20.26
C LEU A 301 -15.64 -2.82 -21.52
N ARG A 302 -15.61 -3.65 -22.57
CA ARG A 302 -14.98 -3.30 -23.84
C ARG A 302 -15.65 -2.08 -24.46
N LYS A 303 -16.99 -2.04 -24.51
CA LYS A 303 -17.73 -0.86 -25.00
C LYS A 303 -17.41 0.40 -24.18
N LEU A 304 -17.29 0.27 -22.86
CA LEU A 304 -16.85 1.36 -21.99
C LEU A 304 -15.41 1.80 -22.31
N ILE A 305 -14.50 0.91 -22.68
CA ILE A 305 -13.11 1.26 -23.04
C ILE A 305 -13.07 1.96 -24.40
N THR A 306 -13.75 1.40 -25.40
CA THR A 306 -13.66 1.81 -26.81
C THR A 306 -14.56 3.00 -27.16
N LYS A 307 -15.43 3.43 -26.24
CA LYS A 307 -16.42 4.50 -26.45
C LYS A 307 -17.49 4.13 -27.50
N GLU A 308 -17.72 2.84 -27.68
CA GLU A 308 -18.84 2.33 -28.49
C GLU A 308 -20.18 2.60 -27.79
N ALA A 309 -21.20 2.91 -28.59
CA ALA A 309 -22.58 3.09 -28.16
C ALA A 309 -23.29 1.76 -27.89
#